data_AF-A0A960KAT8-F1
#
_entry.id   AF-A0A960KAT8-F1
#
_cell.length_a   1.000
_cell.length_b   1.000
_cell.length_c   1.000
_cell.angle_alpha   90.00
_cell.angle_beta   90.00
_cell.angle_gamma   90.00
#
_symmetry.space_group_name_H-M   'P 1'
#
loop_
_entity.id
_entity.type
_entity.pdbx_description
1 polymer ?
#
loop_
_entity_poly.entity_id
_entity_poly.type
_entity_poly.pdbx_seq_one_letter_code
_entity_poly.pdbx_strand_id
1 'polypeptide(L)'
;VRRRAGLAVAGWWAAVALVLIGGFGLDALSQPWNPWVALLPFAALILIAWRSLDGWVWAPVWAAAAGSYAIQGHVGYGPVALPLVAISVVAPVVVAQRQRRGALGADQVGPPDGTDLPDGSGGPSRTSIGPVAAVALSVLAALVCWSGPIWDVLTRDPSNARKLLDNFGHPSEPPLGLAEGARTFLRGIHPFGAWATGSMALDASWLPGAVLVGLWAGVVVATLRCHRHGDGGPAVQRSRRALLQLDAVLGVALGCGLFAVTRIFGAPFLYTYRWIVVLAAFTVFTLGWGAALLVATSAARSESIVRAGATRRPVVVACGALLAVASIATAVRVGRQQNPYPYSWREARVLAPATVRALPQDRRYLVAWDDPVYLGGLGFGLLLDLERHGFDVGAAPQYEAAVEPHRVRCPGGYDALVTVVTGPQAIAAWKQRPGAQLIAEVGARPGFDYDQTFEALREELERAGTTRTPEQLERSLSGVVLNPANSPRVRELASALVDNDVPSAVFVQDPAPEPAPVDPGVLGEPCRRSP
;
A
#
# COMPACT_ATOMS: atom_id res chain seq x y z
N VAL A 1 17.65 12.43 7.33
CA VAL A 1 18.90 11.92 6.71
C VAL A 1 20.06 12.93 6.78
N ARG A 2 20.03 14.07 6.07
CA ARG A 2 21.16 15.05 5.99
C ARG A 2 21.83 15.39 7.33
N ARG A 3 21.05 15.69 8.37
CA ARG A 3 21.59 16.08 9.69
C ARG A 3 22.42 14.97 10.37
N ARG A 4 22.08 13.70 10.15
CA ARG A 4 22.73 12.54 10.78
C ARG A 4 23.88 11.96 9.96
N ALA A 5 23.72 11.98 8.64
CA ALA A 5 24.56 11.21 7.72
C ALA A 5 25.32 12.07 6.70
N GLY A 6 25.11 13.40 6.71
CA GLY A 6 25.72 14.32 5.77
C GLY A 6 24.99 14.39 4.42
N LEU A 7 25.52 15.22 3.52
CA LEU A 7 24.88 15.55 2.25
C LEU A 7 24.90 14.39 1.25
N ALA A 8 26.02 13.66 1.13
CA ALA A 8 26.14 12.55 0.19
C ALA A 8 25.10 11.44 0.46
N VAL A 9 24.95 11.03 1.73
CA VAL A 9 23.95 10.03 2.12
C VAL A 9 22.53 10.57 1.92
N ALA A 10 22.30 11.87 2.14
CA ALA A 10 21.01 12.47 1.84
C ALA A 10 20.70 12.49 0.33
N GLY A 11 21.71 12.70 -0.52
CA GLY A 11 21.58 12.57 -1.97
C GLY A 11 21.27 11.15 -2.42
N TRP A 12 21.95 10.14 -1.82
CA TRP A 12 21.63 8.73 -2.04
C TRP A 12 20.20 8.38 -1.61
N TRP A 13 19.77 8.82 -0.42
CA TRP A 13 18.38 8.67 0.01
C TRP A 13 17.41 9.33 -0.97
N ALA A 14 17.69 10.54 -1.42
CA ALA A 14 16.83 11.24 -2.37
C ALA A 14 16.71 10.47 -3.70
N ALA A 15 17.79 9.89 -4.21
CA ALA A 15 17.76 9.05 -5.40
C ALA A 15 16.89 7.78 -5.19
N VAL A 16 17.07 7.06 -4.07
CA VAL A 16 16.26 5.89 -3.73
C VAL A 16 14.79 6.26 -3.52
N ALA A 17 14.51 7.37 -2.86
CA ALA A 17 13.16 7.86 -2.63
C ALA A 17 12.47 8.27 -3.94
N LEU A 18 13.18 8.86 -4.89
CA LEU A 18 12.63 9.15 -6.23
C LEU A 18 12.29 7.86 -6.97
N VAL A 19 13.17 6.86 -6.95
CA VAL A 19 12.88 5.54 -7.53
C VAL A 19 11.66 4.91 -6.89
N LEU A 20 11.55 4.97 -5.56
CA LEU A 20 10.39 4.50 -4.80
C LEU A 20 9.09 5.21 -5.21
N ILE A 21 9.11 6.54 -5.32
CA ILE A 21 7.96 7.34 -5.74
C ILE A 21 7.59 7.03 -7.19
N GLY A 22 8.57 6.84 -8.08
CA GLY A 22 8.33 6.34 -9.43
C GLY A 22 7.73 4.94 -9.44
N GLY A 23 8.18 4.07 -8.53
CA GLY A 23 7.61 2.74 -8.28
C GLY A 23 6.17 2.78 -7.78
N PHE A 24 5.79 3.75 -6.95
CA PHE A 24 4.40 3.96 -6.57
C PHE A 24 3.53 4.20 -7.82
N GLY A 25 4.02 5.03 -8.74
CA GLY A 25 3.32 5.42 -9.96
C GLY A 25 2.19 6.43 -9.69
N LEU A 26 1.54 6.89 -10.76
CA LEU A 26 0.38 7.79 -10.67
C LEU A 26 -0.74 7.17 -9.85
N ASP A 27 -1.00 5.88 -10.05
CA ASP A 27 -2.09 5.14 -9.41
C ASP A 27 -2.09 5.28 -7.87
N ALA A 28 -0.95 4.99 -7.23
CA ALA A 28 -0.78 5.14 -5.79
C ALA A 28 -0.85 6.58 -5.27
N LEU A 29 -0.59 7.57 -6.12
CA LEU A 29 -0.55 8.97 -5.74
C LEU A 29 -1.87 9.71 -6.05
N SER A 30 -2.68 9.20 -6.98
CA SER A 30 -3.91 9.84 -7.45
C SER A 30 -5.19 9.19 -6.91
N GLN A 31 -5.11 7.97 -6.38
CA GLN A 31 -6.27 7.22 -5.88
C GLN A 31 -6.29 7.15 -4.35
N PRO A 32 -6.88 8.13 -3.64
CA PRO A 32 -6.83 8.21 -2.18
C PRO A 32 -7.65 7.11 -1.48
N TRP A 33 -8.53 6.42 -2.22
CA TRP A 33 -9.31 5.28 -1.72
C TRP A 33 -8.49 3.98 -1.66
N ASN A 34 -7.34 3.94 -2.34
CA ASN A 34 -6.47 2.78 -2.38
C ASN A 34 -5.55 2.78 -1.13
N PRO A 35 -5.31 1.62 -0.48
CA PRO A 35 -4.39 1.49 0.67
C PRO A 35 -2.96 2.01 0.43
N TRP A 36 -2.61 2.38 -0.80
CA TRP A 36 -1.30 2.90 -1.17
C TRP A 36 -1.07 4.35 -0.73
N VAL A 37 -2.13 5.09 -0.42
CA VAL A 37 -2.04 6.44 0.13
C VAL A 37 -1.20 6.49 1.43
N ALA A 38 -1.13 5.36 2.15
CA ALA A 38 -0.36 5.18 3.37
C ALA A 38 1.16 4.95 3.16
N LEU A 39 1.64 4.73 1.93
CA LEU A 39 3.05 4.37 1.68
C LEU A 39 4.03 5.49 2.09
N LEU A 40 3.70 6.75 1.80
CA LEU A 40 4.52 7.91 2.17
C LEU A 40 4.51 8.16 3.69
N PRO A 41 3.34 8.20 4.37
CA PRO A 41 3.27 8.21 5.84
C PRO A 41 4.06 7.08 6.49
N PHE A 42 4.01 5.87 5.93
CA PHE A 42 4.76 4.72 6.44
C PHE A 42 6.27 4.88 6.27
N ALA A 43 6.75 5.37 5.11
CA ALA A 43 8.16 5.71 4.92
C ALA A 43 8.64 6.79 5.91
N ALA A 44 7.80 7.80 6.16
CA ALA A 44 8.06 8.82 7.17
C ALA A 44 8.13 8.22 8.58
N LEU A 45 7.24 7.29 8.92
CA LEU A 45 7.22 6.60 10.22
C LEU A 45 8.54 5.86 10.50
N ILE A 46 9.14 5.19 9.52
CA ILE A 46 10.46 4.56 9.67
C ILE A 46 11.54 5.61 10.00
N LEU A 47 11.55 6.74 9.30
CA LEU A 47 12.50 7.83 9.57
C LEU A 47 12.24 8.53 10.91
N ILE A 48 10.98 8.63 11.35
CA ILE A 48 10.59 9.17 12.66
C ILE A 48 11.07 8.21 13.76
N ALA A 49 10.84 6.91 13.62
CA ALA A 49 11.32 5.89 14.54
C ALA A 49 12.84 5.91 14.65
N TRP A 50 13.55 6.00 13.52
CA TRP A 50 15.00 6.21 13.54
C TRP A 50 15.38 7.51 14.26
N ARG A 51 14.70 8.62 13.94
CA ARG A 51 14.97 9.95 14.54
C ARG A 51 14.73 9.98 16.05
N SER A 52 13.77 9.20 16.54
CA SER A 52 13.42 9.12 17.96
C SER A 52 14.58 8.63 18.83
N LEU A 53 15.48 7.81 18.27
CA LEU A 53 16.64 7.24 18.96
C LEU A 53 17.69 8.28 19.41
N ASP A 54 17.60 9.53 18.94
CA ASP A 54 18.43 10.66 19.44
C ASP A 54 17.74 11.43 20.57
N GLY A 55 16.53 11.04 20.98
CA GLY A 55 15.75 11.83 21.94
C GLY A 55 14.91 12.93 21.31
N TRP A 56 14.53 12.81 20.03
CA TRP A 56 13.70 13.82 19.40
C TRP A 56 12.30 13.85 20.03
N VAL A 57 12.04 14.87 20.85
CA VAL A 57 10.83 14.97 21.69
C VAL A 57 9.53 14.96 20.91
N TRP A 58 9.51 15.39 19.64
CA TRP A 58 8.29 15.38 18.81
C TRP A 58 8.04 14.05 18.08
N ALA A 59 8.96 13.09 18.16
CA ALA A 59 8.79 11.79 17.50
C ALA A 59 7.49 11.06 17.89
N PRO A 60 7.06 11.03 19.17
CA PRO A 60 5.83 10.35 19.57
C PRO A 60 4.60 10.91 18.83
N VAL A 61 4.48 12.24 18.73
CA VAL A 61 3.33 12.91 18.10
C VAL A 61 3.26 12.59 16.60
N TRP A 62 4.38 12.76 15.89
CA TRP A 62 4.42 12.49 14.45
C TRP A 62 4.28 10.99 14.14
N ALA A 63 4.80 10.12 15.00
CA ALA A 63 4.61 8.68 14.87
C ALA A 63 3.15 8.28 15.10
N ALA A 64 2.48 8.86 16.09
CA ALA A 64 1.05 8.64 16.32
C ALA A 64 0.23 9.04 15.09
N ALA A 65 0.49 10.22 14.51
CA ALA A 65 -0.21 10.67 13.30
C ALA A 65 0.07 9.75 12.10
N ALA A 66 1.35 9.49 11.77
CA ALA A 66 1.73 8.68 10.62
C ALA A 66 1.30 7.21 10.75
N GLY A 67 1.45 6.62 11.94
CA GLY A 67 1.01 5.27 12.24
C GLY A 67 -0.50 5.11 12.21
N SER A 68 -1.25 6.08 12.77
CA SER A 68 -2.71 6.08 12.71
C SER A 68 -3.20 6.15 11.27
N TYR A 69 -2.65 7.06 10.47
CA TYR A 69 -2.98 7.19 9.06
C TYR A 69 -2.70 5.89 8.29
N ALA A 70 -1.53 5.28 8.51
CA ALA A 70 -1.17 4.04 7.82
C ALA A 70 -2.10 2.86 8.18
N ILE A 71 -2.41 2.68 9.46
CA ILE A 71 -3.26 1.57 9.93
C ILE A 71 -4.72 1.77 9.49
N GLN A 72 -5.22 3.00 9.54
CA GLN A 72 -6.59 3.31 9.09
C GLN A 72 -6.73 3.22 7.57
N GLY A 73 -5.68 3.57 6.81
CA GLY A 73 -5.66 3.38 5.36
C GLY A 73 -5.67 1.90 4.96
N HIS A 74 -5.03 1.03 5.75
CA HIS A 74 -5.14 -0.42 5.60
C HIS A 74 -4.68 -1.15 6.86
N VAL A 75 -5.51 -2.05 7.39
CA VAL A 75 -5.19 -2.80 8.63
C VAL A 75 -3.88 -3.61 8.52
N GLY A 76 -3.51 -4.01 7.30
CA GLY A 76 -2.25 -4.73 7.02
C GLY A 76 -0.97 -3.98 7.39
N TYR A 77 -0.99 -2.66 7.62
CA TYR A 77 0.17 -1.93 8.16
C TYR A 77 0.35 -2.17 9.66
N GLY A 78 -0.70 -2.56 10.40
CA GLY A 78 -0.73 -2.71 11.86
C GLY A 78 0.48 -3.46 12.44
N PRO A 79 0.76 -4.69 11.98
CA PRO A 79 1.88 -5.49 12.49
C PRO A 79 3.25 -4.82 12.39
N VAL A 80 3.45 -3.91 11.43
CA VAL A 80 4.74 -3.25 11.19
C VAL A 80 4.77 -1.83 11.74
N ALA A 81 3.67 -1.09 11.63
CA ALA A 81 3.56 0.29 12.10
C ALA A 81 3.53 0.38 13.63
N LEU A 82 2.83 -0.52 14.32
CA LEU A 82 2.73 -0.48 15.79
C LEU A 82 4.10 -0.58 16.50
N PRO A 83 5.00 -1.51 16.15
CA PRO A 83 6.36 -1.51 16.70
C PRO A 83 7.14 -0.22 16.46
N LEU A 84 6.98 0.41 15.28
CA LEU A 84 7.66 1.67 14.97
C LEU A 84 7.12 2.85 15.78
N VAL A 85 5.81 2.88 16.02
CA VAL A 85 5.19 3.85 16.94
C VAL A 85 5.70 3.63 18.36
N ALA A 86 5.76 2.38 18.83
CA ALA A 86 6.28 2.05 20.16
C ALA A 86 7.74 2.50 20.34
N ILE A 87 8.61 2.24 19.35
CA ILE A 87 9.99 2.76 19.34
C ILE A 87 9.99 4.30 19.46
N SER A 88 9.13 4.97 18.71
CA SER A 88 9.06 6.44 18.65
C SER A 88 8.58 7.08 19.96
N VAL A 89 7.75 6.37 20.73
CA VAL A 89 7.26 6.78 22.05
C VAL A 89 8.30 6.51 23.14
N VAL A 90 8.88 5.31 23.15
CA VAL A 90 9.77 4.85 24.23
C VAL A 90 11.16 5.49 24.15
N ALA A 91 11.74 5.59 22.96
CA ALA A 91 13.13 6.02 22.82
C ALA A 91 13.42 7.42 23.38
N PRO A 92 12.59 8.46 23.14
CA PRO A 92 12.85 9.79 23.69
C PRO A 92 12.79 9.84 25.23
N VAL A 93 11.89 9.07 25.84
CA VAL A 93 11.79 8.95 27.30
C VAL A 93 13.06 8.32 27.87
N VAL A 94 13.53 7.22 27.27
CA VAL A 94 14.76 6.54 27.70
C VAL A 94 15.98 7.45 27.55
N VAL A 95 16.10 8.19 26.45
CA VAL A 95 17.21 9.12 26.23
C VAL A 95 17.20 10.24 27.29
N ALA A 96 16.04 10.84 27.56
CA ALA A 96 15.91 11.88 28.56
C ALA A 96 16.22 11.38 29.98
N GLN A 97 15.77 10.17 30.34
CA GLN A 97 16.10 9.55 31.62
C GLN A 97 17.59 9.28 31.77
N ARG A 98 18.27 8.80 30.72
CA ARG A 98 19.72 8.58 30.72
C ARG A 98 20.50 9.88 30.90
N GLN A 99 20.09 10.94 30.22
CA GLN A 99 20.70 12.27 30.36
C GLN A 99 20.55 12.81 31.79
N ARG A 100 19.36 12.68 32.39
CA ARG A 100 19.12 13.08 33.79
C ARG A 100 19.98 12.31 34.78
N ARG A 101 20.08 10.98 34.63
CA ARG A 101 20.94 10.15 35.49
C ARG A 101 22.42 10.51 35.36
N GLY A 102 22.88 10.83 34.15
CA GLY A 102 24.25 11.28 33.91
C GLY A 102 24.57 12.62 34.58
N ALA A 103 23.63 13.57 34.54
CA ALA A 103 23.78 14.87 35.21
C ALA A 103 23.83 14.72 36.74
N LEU A 104 22.92 13.93 37.33
CA LEU A 104 22.90 13.67 38.77
C LEU A 104 24.14 12.92 39.28
N GLY A 105 24.76 12.08 38.44
CA GLY A 105 26.01 11.40 38.77
C GLY A 105 27.25 12.29 38.62
N ALA A 106 27.20 13.31 37.76
CA ALA A 106 28.28 14.30 37.61
C ALA A 106 28.31 15.28 38.79
N ASP A 107 27.16 15.68 39.32
CA ASP A 107 27.05 16.55 40.51
C ASP A 107 27.53 15.88 41.82
N GLN A 108 27.72 14.55 41.83
CA GLN A 108 28.30 13.82 42.97
C GLN A 108 29.83 13.71 42.93
N VAL A 109 30.47 14.05 41.81
CA VAL A 109 31.93 14.19 41.73
C VAL A 109 32.23 15.67 41.95
N GLY A 110 32.42 16.05 43.22
CA GLY A 110 32.66 17.44 43.63
C GLY A 110 33.82 18.09 42.84
N PRO A 111 33.77 19.41 42.61
CA PRO A 111 34.84 20.12 41.89
C PRO A 111 36.16 20.02 42.67
N PRO A 112 37.30 19.80 42.00
CA PRO A 112 38.59 20.10 42.61
C PRO A 112 38.69 21.62 42.77
N ASP A 113 38.89 22.06 44.01
CA ASP A 113 39.17 23.41 44.52
C ASP A 113 38.98 24.62 43.59
N GLY A 114 38.04 25.47 44.03
CA GLY A 114 38.12 26.94 44.05
C GLY A 114 38.77 27.67 42.88
N THR A 115 37.95 28.31 42.04
CA THR A 115 37.99 29.77 41.81
C THR A 115 36.81 30.22 40.93
N ASP A 116 36.17 31.30 41.39
CA ASP A 116 35.43 32.35 40.67
C ASP A 116 34.07 32.07 40.00
N LEU A 117 33.05 32.47 40.77
CA LEU A 117 31.80 33.21 40.51
C LEU A 117 30.99 33.04 39.19
N PRO A 118 29.64 33.11 39.29
CA PRO A 118 28.74 32.75 38.20
C PRO A 118 28.30 33.96 37.36
N ASP A 119 28.60 33.95 36.07
CA ASP A 119 28.00 34.90 35.13
C ASP A 119 26.68 34.34 34.58
N GLY A 120 25.59 34.94 35.04
CA GLY A 120 24.20 34.54 34.80
C GLY A 120 23.70 34.86 33.39
N SER A 121 24.05 34.04 32.41
CA SER A 121 23.45 34.09 31.06
C SER A 121 22.67 32.81 30.69
N GLY A 122 22.08 32.14 31.67
CA GLY A 122 21.10 31.07 31.47
C GLY A 122 19.69 31.60 31.18
N GLY A 123 19.52 32.39 30.12
CA GLY A 123 18.18 32.80 29.69
C GLY A 123 17.32 31.56 29.39
N PRO A 124 16.10 31.41 29.93
CA PRO A 124 15.23 30.29 29.63
C PRO A 124 14.70 30.43 28.19
N SER A 125 15.50 29.98 27.22
CA SER A 125 15.12 30.07 25.81
C SER A 125 14.14 28.96 25.45
N ARG A 126 12.89 29.36 25.17
CA ARG A 126 11.86 28.68 24.37
C ARG A 126 11.36 27.33 24.90
N THR A 127 10.28 27.38 25.68
CA THR A 127 9.19 26.37 25.76
C THR A 127 9.55 24.97 25.23
N SER A 128 10.52 24.29 25.86
CA SER A 128 10.88 22.94 25.44
C SER A 128 9.90 21.97 26.10
N ILE A 129 8.93 21.50 25.34
CA ILE A 129 8.02 20.43 25.78
C ILE A 129 8.89 19.25 26.24
N GLY A 130 8.75 18.88 27.52
CA GLY A 130 9.44 17.72 28.08
C GLY A 130 8.93 16.41 27.45
N PRO A 131 9.69 15.31 27.54
CA PRO A 131 9.32 14.03 26.93
C PRO A 131 7.95 13.53 27.41
N VAL A 132 7.60 13.75 28.68
CA VAL A 132 6.29 13.41 29.25
C VAL A 132 5.16 14.18 28.55
N ALA A 133 5.32 15.49 28.40
CA ALA A 133 4.33 16.32 27.72
C ALA A 133 4.20 15.94 26.24
N ALA A 134 5.28 15.54 25.58
CA ALA A 134 5.22 15.04 24.20
C ALA A 134 4.49 13.68 24.08
N VAL A 135 4.68 12.79 25.05
CA VAL A 135 3.89 11.53 25.12
C VAL A 135 2.42 11.86 25.34
N ALA A 136 2.08 12.77 26.25
CA ALA A 136 0.70 13.19 26.46
C ALA A 136 0.08 13.80 25.18
N LEU A 137 0.82 14.65 24.48
CA LEU A 137 0.39 15.18 23.18
C LEU A 137 0.23 14.09 22.11
N SER A 138 1.05 13.04 22.14
CA SER A 138 0.89 11.91 21.21
C SER A 138 -0.35 11.07 21.51
N VAL A 139 -0.71 10.92 22.78
CA VAL A 139 -1.97 10.28 23.19
C VAL A 139 -3.15 11.11 22.72
N LEU A 140 -3.10 12.44 22.91
CA LEU A 140 -4.12 13.34 22.40
C LEU A 140 -4.23 13.25 20.87
N ALA A 141 -3.11 13.27 20.15
CA ALA A 141 -3.10 13.11 18.70
C ALA A 141 -3.71 11.77 18.26
N ALA A 142 -3.37 10.67 18.95
CA ALA A 142 -3.97 9.36 18.70
C ALA A 142 -5.48 9.36 18.97
N LEU A 143 -5.95 9.93 20.08
CA LEU A 143 -7.38 10.03 20.39
C LEU A 143 -8.14 10.84 19.34
N VAL A 144 -7.55 11.93 18.83
CA VAL A 144 -8.14 12.71 17.73
C VAL A 144 -8.19 11.88 16.46
N CYS A 145 -7.07 11.27 16.06
CA CYS A 145 -7.00 10.44 14.85
C CYS A 145 -7.93 9.22 14.90
N TRP A 146 -8.16 8.64 16.08
CA TRP A 146 -8.99 7.46 16.27
C TRP A 146 -10.39 7.77 16.79
N SER A 147 -10.78 9.04 16.86
CA SER A 147 -12.09 9.46 17.36
C SER A 147 -13.26 8.78 16.63
N GLY A 148 -13.19 8.67 15.30
CA GLY A 148 -14.17 7.94 14.49
C GLY A 148 -14.26 6.44 14.83
N PRO A 149 -13.15 5.68 14.74
CA PRO A 149 -13.14 4.28 15.19
C PRO A 149 -13.54 4.06 16.66
N ILE A 150 -13.15 4.96 17.57
CA ILE A 150 -13.56 4.90 18.98
C ILE A 150 -15.07 5.09 19.08
N TRP A 151 -15.63 6.07 18.37
CA TRP A 151 -17.07 6.27 18.29
C TRP A 151 -17.78 5.04 17.75
N ASP A 152 -17.27 4.42 16.67
CA ASP A 152 -17.82 3.18 16.11
C ASP A 152 -17.82 2.03 17.14
N VAL A 153 -16.72 1.83 17.87
CA VAL A 153 -16.63 0.83 18.95
C VAL A 153 -17.63 1.08 20.08
N LEU A 154 -17.91 2.35 20.39
CA LEU A 154 -18.83 2.73 21.47
C LEU A 154 -20.30 2.72 21.06
N THR A 155 -20.61 2.82 19.76
CA THR A 155 -21.98 3.07 19.29
C THR A 155 -22.54 2.00 18.36
N ARG A 156 -21.71 1.12 17.80
CA ARG A 156 -22.15 0.08 16.87
C ARG A 156 -21.88 -1.32 17.41
N ASP A 157 -22.83 -2.22 17.15
CA ASP A 157 -22.70 -3.64 17.42
C ASP A 157 -23.17 -4.46 16.19
N PRO A 158 -22.28 -5.22 15.52
CA PRO A 158 -20.83 -5.28 15.74
C PRO A 158 -20.12 -4.05 15.16
N SER A 159 -19.18 -3.49 15.93
CA SER A 159 -18.25 -2.45 15.43
C SER A 159 -17.28 -3.01 14.38
N ASN A 160 -16.70 -2.14 13.57
CA ASN A 160 -15.68 -2.53 12.58
C ASN A 160 -14.45 -3.17 13.25
N ALA A 161 -14.05 -2.70 14.43
CA ALA A 161 -12.97 -3.33 15.18
C ALA A 161 -13.32 -4.77 15.56
N ARG A 162 -14.57 -5.03 15.98
CA ARG A 162 -15.03 -6.38 16.29
C ARG A 162 -15.05 -7.27 15.05
N LYS A 163 -15.57 -6.78 13.92
CA LYS A 163 -15.55 -7.49 12.62
C LYS A 163 -14.13 -7.88 12.21
N LEU A 164 -13.16 -6.97 12.36
CA LEU A 164 -11.75 -7.26 12.07
C LEU A 164 -11.20 -8.34 13.01
N LEU A 165 -11.43 -8.22 14.32
CA LEU A 165 -10.98 -9.20 15.30
C LEU A 165 -11.56 -10.59 15.04
N ASP A 166 -12.86 -10.68 14.72
CA ASP A 166 -13.52 -11.94 14.40
C ASP A 166 -12.95 -12.53 13.09
N ASN A 167 -12.79 -11.71 12.04
CA ASN A 167 -12.24 -12.14 10.74
C ASN A 167 -10.79 -12.63 10.83
N PHE A 168 -9.92 -11.94 11.58
CA PHE A 168 -8.52 -12.35 11.75
C PHE A 168 -8.33 -13.45 12.81
N GLY A 169 -9.24 -13.53 13.78
CA GLY A 169 -9.22 -14.54 14.84
C GLY A 169 -9.69 -15.92 14.35
N HIS A 170 -10.67 -15.94 13.46
CA HIS A 170 -11.25 -17.16 12.87
C HIS A 170 -11.30 -17.03 11.34
N PRO A 171 -10.14 -17.03 10.66
CA PRO A 171 -10.12 -16.84 9.22
C PRO A 171 -10.81 -18.00 8.50
N SER A 172 -11.57 -17.69 7.43
CA SER A 172 -12.28 -18.66 6.60
C SER A 172 -11.35 -19.60 5.82
N GLU A 173 -10.12 -19.16 5.59
CA GLU A 173 -9.08 -19.89 4.88
C GLU A 173 -7.81 -19.98 5.73
N PRO A 174 -7.03 -21.07 5.58
CA PRO A 174 -5.75 -21.18 6.26
C PRO A 174 -4.79 -20.08 5.79
N PRO A 175 -4.04 -19.46 6.72
CA PRO A 175 -2.97 -18.54 6.35
C PRO A 175 -1.85 -19.23 5.54
N LEU A 176 -1.09 -18.44 4.75
CA LEU A 176 0.03 -18.92 3.92
C LEU A 176 1.04 -19.79 4.69
N GLY A 177 1.24 -19.50 5.98
CA GLY A 177 2.21 -20.18 6.81
C GLY A 177 3.65 -19.70 6.60
N LEU A 178 4.59 -20.32 7.32
CA LEU A 178 5.97 -19.82 7.41
C LEU A 178 6.73 -19.91 6.08
N ALA A 179 6.66 -21.04 5.39
CA ALA A 179 7.45 -21.29 4.18
C ALA A 179 7.00 -20.42 3.00
N GLU A 180 5.70 -20.44 2.67
CA GLU A 180 5.19 -19.64 1.56
C GLU A 180 5.12 -18.15 1.92
N GLY A 181 4.86 -17.81 3.19
CA GLY A 181 4.98 -16.44 3.68
C GLY A 181 6.39 -15.87 3.50
N ALA A 182 7.43 -16.64 3.82
CA ALA A 182 8.81 -16.22 3.60
C ALA A 182 9.15 -16.03 2.12
N ARG A 183 8.75 -16.96 1.25
CA ARG A 183 8.94 -16.80 -0.21
C ARG A 183 8.21 -15.57 -0.74
N THR A 184 6.97 -15.36 -0.32
CA THR A 184 6.13 -14.22 -0.71
C THR A 184 6.73 -12.90 -0.24
N PHE A 185 7.24 -12.84 0.99
CA PHE A 185 7.96 -11.69 1.52
C PHE A 185 9.23 -11.38 0.71
N LEU A 186 10.03 -12.41 0.40
CA LEU A 186 11.26 -12.25 -0.38
C LEU A 186 11.00 -11.83 -1.82
N ARG A 187 9.92 -12.30 -2.46
CA ARG A 187 9.45 -11.77 -3.75
C ARG A 187 9.10 -10.29 -3.66
N GLY A 188 8.48 -9.85 -2.56
CA GLY A 188 8.13 -8.43 -2.35
C GLY A 188 9.34 -7.52 -2.06
N ILE A 189 10.43 -8.05 -1.52
CA ILE A 189 11.71 -7.34 -1.27
C ILE A 189 12.67 -7.41 -2.48
N HIS A 190 12.20 -7.84 -3.65
CA HIS A 190 13.05 -7.93 -4.83
C HIS A 190 13.74 -6.57 -5.15
N PRO A 191 15.10 -6.53 -5.27
CA PRO A 191 15.87 -5.29 -5.40
C PRO A 191 15.53 -4.48 -6.66
N PHE A 192 14.98 -5.13 -7.67
CA PHE A 192 14.51 -4.51 -8.92
C PHE A 192 13.01 -4.71 -9.14
N GLY A 193 12.27 -5.05 -8.08
CA GLY A 193 10.86 -5.41 -8.16
C GLY A 193 9.93 -4.20 -8.14
N ALA A 194 8.72 -4.41 -7.63
CA ALA A 194 7.64 -3.43 -7.61
C ALA A 194 8.03 -2.04 -7.07
N TRP A 195 8.93 -1.95 -6.09
CA TRP A 195 9.38 -0.66 -5.56
C TRP A 195 10.13 0.22 -6.57
N ALA A 196 10.78 -0.39 -7.58
CA ALA A 196 11.55 0.31 -8.60
C ALA A 196 10.83 0.36 -9.95
N THR A 197 10.10 -0.71 -10.31
CA THR A 197 9.42 -0.84 -11.60
C THR A 197 7.95 -0.45 -11.57
N GLY A 198 7.36 -0.34 -10.37
CA GLY A 198 5.92 -0.18 -10.14
C GLY A 198 5.05 -1.29 -10.69
N SER A 199 5.64 -2.43 -11.01
CA SER A 199 4.90 -3.63 -11.36
C SER A 199 3.93 -4.02 -10.24
N MET A 200 2.69 -4.32 -10.62
CA MET A 200 1.70 -4.96 -9.74
C MET A 200 1.96 -6.46 -9.59
N ALA A 201 2.65 -7.05 -10.55
CA ALA A 201 3.06 -8.46 -10.52
C ALA A 201 4.31 -8.63 -9.65
N LEU A 202 4.30 -9.69 -8.85
CA LEU A 202 5.49 -10.16 -8.13
C LEU A 202 6.34 -11.03 -9.06
N ASP A 203 7.65 -10.92 -8.91
CA ASP A 203 8.58 -11.81 -9.59
C ASP A 203 8.37 -13.25 -9.15
N ALA A 204 8.48 -14.20 -10.10
CA ALA A 204 8.33 -15.62 -9.80
C ALA A 204 9.39 -16.13 -8.81
N SER A 205 10.61 -15.60 -8.89
CA SER A 205 11.74 -16.02 -8.06
C SER A 205 11.87 -15.21 -6.77
N TRP A 206 11.98 -15.90 -5.64
CA TRP A 206 12.29 -15.31 -4.33
C TRP A 206 13.80 -15.07 -4.10
N LEU A 207 14.66 -15.64 -4.95
CA LEU A 207 16.11 -15.62 -4.77
C LEU A 207 16.72 -14.21 -4.70
N PRO A 208 16.36 -13.26 -5.57
CA PRO A 208 16.99 -11.93 -5.54
C PRO A 208 16.66 -11.16 -4.26
N GLY A 209 15.46 -11.33 -3.71
CA GLY A 209 15.12 -10.79 -2.39
C GLY A 209 15.92 -11.43 -1.26
N ALA A 210 16.16 -12.75 -1.32
CA ALA A 210 17.01 -13.44 -0.35
C ALA A 210 18.47 -12.93 -0.40
N VAL A 211 19.00 -12.74 -1.61
CA VAL A 211 20.33 -12.15 -1.83
C VAL A 211 20.40 -10.74 -1.24
N LEU A 212 19.38 -9.89 -1.50
CA LEU A 212 19.34 -8.54 -0.94
C LEU A 212 19.37 -8.55 0.59
N VAL A 213 18.51 -9.35 1.23
CA VAL A 213 18.45 -9.46 2.70
C VAL A 213 19.76 -10.02 3.26
N GLY A 214 20.35 -11.03 2.61
CA GLY A 214 21.63 -11.62 3.00
C GLY A 214 22.79 -10.63 2.91
N LEU A 215 22.90 -9.87 1.82
CA LEU A 215 23.89 -8.81 1.65
C LEU A 215 23.73 -7.71 2.68
N TRP A 216 22.48 -7.27 2.92
CA TRP A 216 22.18 -6.28 3.95
C TRP A 216 22.60 -6.76 5.33
N ALA A 217 22.23 -7.99 5.72
CA ALA A 217 22.64 -8.58 7.00
C ALA A 217 24.17 -8.68 7.13
N GLY A 218 24.86 -9.07 6.05
CA GLY A 218 26.33 -9.09 6.00
C GLY A 218 26.95 -7.70 6.24
N VAL A 219 26.41 -6.66 5.61
CA VAL A 219 26.87 -5.27 5.79
C VAL A 219 26.58 -4.76 7.21
N VAL A 220 25.43 -5.10 7.80
CA VAL A 220 25.11 -4.78 9.20
C VAL A 220 26.14 -5.39 10.14
N VAL A 221 26.43 -6.70 9.98
CA VAL A 221 27.41 -7.41 10.81
C VAL A 221 28.82 -6.81 10.65
N ALA A 222 29.25 -6.54 9.41
CA ALA A 222 30.54 -5.92 9.15
C ALA A 222 30.64 -4.51 9.77
N THR A 223 29.60 -3.69 9.62
CA THR A 223 29.53 -2.35 10.20
C THR A 223 29.58 -2.40 11.72
N LEU A 224 28.87 -3.35 12.34
CA LEU A 224 28.87 -3.57 13.78
C LEU A 224 30.25 -3.98 14.30
N ARG A 225 30.95 -4.87 13.58
CA ARG A 225 32.33 -5.27 13.91
C ARG A 225 33.26 -4.06 13.89
N CYS A 226 33.27 -3.30 12.79
CA CYS A 226 34.09 -2.10 12.69
C CYS A 226 33.75 -1.03 13.74
N HIS A 227 32.47 -0.89 14.10
CA HIS A 227 32.03 0.02 15.15
C HIS A 227 32.61 -0.37 16.53
N ARG A 228 32.64 -1.67 16.84
CA ARG A 228 33.20 -2.22 18.09
C ARG A 228 34.73 -2.10 18.14
N HIS A 229 35.42 -2.31 17.02
CA HIS A 229 36.87 -2.15 16.95
C HIS A 229 37.32 -0.67 16.98
N GLY A 230 36.39 0.29 16.88
CA GLY A 230 36.73 1.71 16.90
C GLY A 230 37.42 2.19 15.62
N ASP A 231 37.24 1.51 14.49
CA ASP A 231 37.92 1.85 13.25
C ASP A 231 37.52 3.23 12.68
N GLY A 232 38.50 4.06 12.33
CA GLY A 232 38.25 5.32 11.62
C GLY A 232 37.89 6.51 12.51
N GLY A 233 37.91 7.71 11.92
CA GLY A 233 37.75 8.96 12.68
C GLY A 233 36.34 9.21 13.25
N PRO A 234 36.18 10.24 14.11
CA PRO A 234 34.92 10.53 14.82
C PRO A 234 33.70 10.71 13.90
N ALA A 235 33.89 11.29 12.71
CA ALA A 235 32.83 11.49 11.73
C ALA A 235 32.31 10.15 11.17
N VAL A 236 33.21 9.21 10.89
CA VAL A 236 32.86 7.85 10.41
C VAL A 236 32.14 7.09 11.52
N GLN A 237 32.64 7.17 12.75
CA GLN A 237 32.02 6.50 13.89
C GLN A 237 30.60 7.01 14.18
N ARG A 238 30.37 8.32 14.07
CA ARG A 238 29.03 8.92 14.17
C ARG A 238 28.10 8.44 13.06
N SER A 239 28.60 8.39 11.81
CA SER A 239 27.84 7.90 10.67
C SER A 239 27.47 6.43 10.81
N ARG A 240 28.39 5.58 11.27
CA ARG A 240 28.13 4.16 11.56
C ARG A 240 27.10 3.95 12.66
N ARG A 241 27.20 4.70 13.76
CA ARG A 241 26.19 4.63 14.83
C ARG A 241 24.81 4.99 14.28
N ALA A 242 24.72 6.05 13.48
CA ALA A 242 23.47 6.46 12.86
C ALA A 242 22.93 5.39 11.91
N LEU A 243 23.78 4.75 11.10
CA LEU A 243 23.40 3.64 10.22
C LEU A 243 22.90 2.43 11.02
N LEU A 244 23.66 1.95 12.02
CA LEU A 244 23.27 0.80 12.85
C LEU A 244 21.95 1.03 13.59
N GLN A 245 21.68 2.27 14.02
CA GLN A 245 20.39 2.64 14.59
C GLN A 245 19.25 2.52 13.57
N LEU A 246 19.48 2.90 12.30
CA LEU A 246 18.49 2.75 11.24
C LEU A 246 18.30 1.28 10.88
N ASP A 247 19.38 0.50 10.78
CA ASP A 247 19.33 -0.93 10.50
C ASP A 247 18.62 -1.70 11.61
N ALA A 248 18.73 -1.28 12.87
CA ALA A 248 17.95 -1.86 13.97
C ALA A 248 16.45 -1.62 13.80
N VAL A 249 16.04 -0.38 13.48
CA VAL A 249 14.63 -0.02 13.21
C VAL A 249 14.11 -0.79 11.99
N LEU A 250 14.90 -0.85 10.92
CA LEU A 250 14.58 -1.59 9.71
C LEU A 250 14.49 -3.09 9.97
N GLY A 251 15.39 -3.66 10.78
CA GLY A 251 15.37 -5.08 11.16
C GLY A 251 14.10 -5.46 11.92
N VAL A 252 13.62 -4.60 12.83
CA VAL A 252 12.30 -4.76 13.48
C VAL A 252 11.19 -4.74 12.44
N ALA A 253 11.19 -3.76 11.54
CA ALA A 253 10.16 -3.65 10.50
C ALA A 253 10.17 -4.86 9.53
N LEU A 254 11.35 -5.34 9.14
CA LEU A 254 11.51 -6.52 8.29
C LEU A 254 11.03 -7.80 8.99
N GLY A 255 11.38 -8.00 10.26
CA GLY A 255 10.95 -9.17 11.04
C GLY A 255 9.45 -9.18 11.28
N CYS A 256 8.87 -8.05 11.70
CA CYS A 256 7.43 -7.90 11.87
C CYS A 256 6.68 -8.01 10.52
N GLY A 257 7.26 -7.47 9.45
CA GLY A 257 6.70 -7.59 8.10
C GLY A 257 6.70 -9.03 7.59
N LEU A 258 7.80 -9.76 7.78
CA LEU A 258 7.88 -11.19 7.45
C LEU A 258 6.79 -11.96 8.19
N PHE A 259 6.68 -11.77 9.51
CA PHE A 259 5.63 -12.39 10.32
C PHE A 259 4.23 -12.04 9.79
N ALA A 260 3.96 -10.77 9.49
CA ALA A 260 2.67 -10.32 8.96
C ALA A 260 2.30 -11.05 7.66
N VAL A 261 3.25 -11.22 6.74
CA VAL A 261 3.03 -11.92 5.47
C VAL A 261 2.69 -13.39 5.70
N THR A 262 3.28 -14.06 6.71
CA THR A 262 2.93 -15.46 7.05
C THR A 262 1.49 -15.64 7.53
N ARG A 263 0.84 -14.54 7.92
CA ARG A 263 -0.53 -14.52 8.45
C ARG A 263 -1.57 -14.10 7.42
N ILE A 264 -1.17 -13.79 6.19
CA ILE A 264 -2.11 -13.53 5.09
C ILE A 264 -2.85 -14.84 4.78
N PHE A 265 -4.17 -14.76 4.62
CA PHE A 265 -5.04 -15.83 4.14
C PHE A 265 -5.77 -15.36 2.89
N GLY A 266 -6.27 -16.28 2.07
CA GLY A 266 -6.73 -15.97 0.71
C GLY A 266 -5.59 -15.77 -0.28
N ALA A 267 -5.92 -15.27 -1.46
CA ALA A 267 -4.95 -15.01 -2.51
C ALA A 267 -4.01 -13.83 -2.14
N PRO A 268 -2.68 -14.02 -2.12
CA PRO A 268 -1.72 -13.02 -1.68
C PRO A 268 -1.44 -12.01 -2.79
N PHE A 269 -2.39 -11.12 -3.03
CA PHE A 269 -2.17 -10.02 -3.96
C PHE A 269 -1.29 -8.94 -3.31
N LEU A 270 -0.37 -8.37 -4.09
CA LEU A 270 0.53 -7.30 -3.63
C LEU A 270 -0.23 -6.13 -3.00
N TYR A 271 -1.49 -5.88 -3.37
CA TYR A 271 -2.30 -4.83 -2.76
C TYR A 271 -2.42 -4.98 -1.22
N THR A 272 -2.47 -6.22 -0.71
CA THR A 272 -2.72 -6.51 0.72
C THR A 272 -1.52 -6.17 1.62
N TYR A 273 -0.31 -6.16 1.08
CA TYR A 273 0.94 -5.92 1.83
C TYR A 273 1.93 -5.01 1.09
N ARG A 274 1.45 -4.12 0.20
CA ARG A 274 2.29 -3.27 -0.66
C ARG A 274 3.30 -2.43 0.12
N TRP A 275 3.07 -2.16 1.41
CA TRP A 275 4.05 -1.52 2.31
C TRP A 275 5.44 -2.15 2.28
N ILE A 276 5.56 -3.41 1.86
CA ILE A 276 6.84 -4.10 1.67
C ILE A 276 7.78 -3.39 0.68
N VAL A 277 7.25 -2.66 -0.31
CA VAL A 277 8.06 -1.92 -1.28
C VAL A 277 8.85 -0.79 -0.63
N VAL A 278 8.30 -0.20 0.45
CA VAL A 278 9.00 0.80 1.26
C VAL A 278 10.17 0.12 1.98
N LEU A 279 9.95 -1.06 2.57
CA LEU A 279 11.02 -1.81 3.23
C LEU A 279 12.15 -2.17 2.27
N ALA A 280 11.82 -2.62 1.04
CA ALA A 280 12.80 -2.91 0.00
C ALA A 280 13.68 -1.69 -0.32
N ALA A 281 13.07 -0.51 -0.51
CA ALA A 281 13.79 0.73 -0.75
C ALA A 281 14.70 1.12 0.43
N PHE A 282 14.23 0.97 1.68
CA PHE A 282 15.07 1.22 2.86
C PHE A 282 16.23 0.23 2.97
N THR A 283 16.03 -1.05 2.63
CA THR A 283 17.11 -2.06 2.61
C THR A 283 18.17 -1.71 1.56
N VAL A 284 17.77 -1.30 0.35
CA VAL A 284 18.71 -0.83 -0.68
C VAL A 284 19.44 0.44 -0.22
N PHE A 285 18.72 1.37 0.41
CA PHE A 285 19.29 2.60 0.94
C PHE A 285 20.39 2.31 1.99
N THR A 286 20.08 1.52 3.01
CA THR A 286 21.04 1.21 4.09
C THR A 286 22.18 0.32 3.61
N LEU A 287 21.92 -0.62 2.69
CA LEU A 287 22.96 -1.43 2.06
C LEU A 287 23.98 -0.54 1.34
N GLY A 288 23.53 0.40 0.49
CA GLY A 288 24.41 1.32 -0.23
C GLY A 288 25.20 2.23 0.71
N TRP A 289 24.57 2.75 1.77
CA TRP A 289 25.24 3.56 2.77
C TRP A 289 26.30 2.74 3.55
N GLY A 290 25.97 1.55 4.00
CA GLY A 290 26.88 0.67 4.73
C GLY A 290 28.07 0.22 3.88
N ALA A 291 27.84 -0.18 2.64
CA ALA A 291 28.90 -0.51 1.70
C ALA A 291 29.89 0.65 1.51
N ALA A 292 29.38 1.87 1.32
CA ALA A 292 30.21 3.06 1.19
C ALA A 292 31.06 3.34 2.45
N LEU A 293 30.50 3.11 3.64
CA LEU A 293 31.24 3.23 4.90
C LEU A 293 32.33 2.17 5.03
N LEU A 294 32.04 0.92 4.66
CA LEU A 294 33.03 -0.17 4.71
C LEU A 294 34.19 0.09 3.76
N VAL A 295 33.91 0.48 2.51
CA VAL A 295 34.94 0.84 1.52
C VAL A 295 35.82 1.99 2.02
N ALA A 296 35.21 3.06 2.56
CA ALA A 296 35.96 4.20 3.10
C ALA A 296 36.90 3.77 4.24
N THR A 297 36.52 2.77 5.02
CA THR A 297 37.30 2.32 6.18
C THR A 297 38.41 1.36 5.80
N SER A 298 38.21 0.53 4.79
CA SER A 298 39.28 -0.27 4.19
C SER A 298 40.33 0.62 3.50
N ALA A 299 39.89 1.65 2.77
CA ALA A 299 40.79 2.60 2.12
C ALA A 299 41.62 3.42 3.12
N ALA A 300 41.06 3.77 4.28
CA ALA A 300 41.78 4.48 5.34
C ALA A 300 42.84 3.61 6.06
N ARG A 301 42.70 2.27 6.03
CA ARG A 301 43.71 1.34 6.57
C ARG A 301 44.86 1.09 5.60
N SER A 302 44.66 1.36 4.30
CA SER A 302 45.70 1.25 3.29
C SER A 302 46.37 2.61 3.11
N GLU A 303 47.59 2.79 3.59
CA GLU A 303 48.34 4.07 3.52
C GLU A 303 48.53 4.61 2.09
N SER A 304 48.27 3.81 1.05
CA SER A 304 48.53 4.14 -0.36
C SER A 304 47.52 5.06 -1.06
N ILE A 305 46.42 5.46 -0.42
CA ILE A 305 45.38 6.31 -1.07
C ILE A 305 45.09 7.57 -0.24
N VAL A 306 46.12 8.26 0.21
CA VAL A 306 45.98 9.59 0.85
C VAL A 306 46.22 10.71 -0.19
N ARG A 307 45.16 11.02 -0.94
CA ARG A 307 44.87 12.40 -1.40
C ARG A 307 43.40 12.72 -1.15
N ALA A 308 43.05 12.73 0.13
CA ALA A 308 41.72 13.04 0.65
C ALA A 308 41.42 14.55 0.56
N GLY A 309 41.28 15.05 -0.67
CA GLY A 309 40.81 16.39 -1.01
C GLY A 309 40.17 16.44 -2.40
N ALA A 310 40.66 15.62 -3.33
CA ALA A 310 40.18 15.56 -4.72
C ALA A 310 38.94 14.64 -4.93
N THR A 311 38.64 13.73 -4.00
CA THR A 311 37.60 12.69 -4.16
C THR A 311 36.18 13.09 -3.75
N ARG A 312 35.99 14.24 -3.08
CA ARG A 312 34.63 14.70 -2.70
C ARG A 312 33.82 15.23 -3.88
N ARG A 313 34.47 15.92 -4.83
CA ARG A 313 33.83 16.45 -6.04
C ARG A 313 33.24 15.34 -6.93
N PRO A 314 33.97 14.29 -7.34
CA PRO A 314 33.41 13.25 -8.20
C PRO A 314 32.27 12.48 -7.52
N VAL A 315 32.31 12.25 -6.21
CA VAL A 315 31.20 11.60 -5.48
C VAL A 315 29.95 12.48 -5.44
N VAL A 316 30.10 13.78 -5.14
CA VAL A 316 28.96 14.72 -5.16
C VAL A 316 28.39 14.86 -6.58
N VAL A 317 29.24 14.93 -7.60
CA VAL A 317 28.83 14.95 -9.01
C VAL A 317 28.14 13.65 -9.41
N ALA A 318 28.67 12.48 -9.02
CA ALA A 318 28.04 11.19 -9.30
C ALA A 318 26.69 11.04 -8.59
N CYS A 319 26.58 11.46 -7.32
CA CYS A 319 25.29 11.50 -6.61
C CYS A 319 24.31 12.47 -7.26
N GLY A 320 24.79 13.64 -7.71
CA GLY A 320 23.98 14.63 -8.43
C GLY A 320 23.49 14.10 -9.78
N ALA A 321 24.36 13.44 -10.54
CA ALA A 321 24.03 12.82 -11.82
C ALA A 321 23.05 11.66 -11.63
N LEU A 322 23.27 10.79 -10.65
CA LEU A 322 22.34 9.71 -10.31
C LEU A 322 20.97 10.26 -9.90
N LEU A 323 20.94 11.32 -9.09
CA LEU A 323 19.71 11.99 -8.69
C LEU A 323 18.99 12.60 -9.90
N ALA A 324 19.72 13.26 -10.80
CA ALA A 324 19.16 13.82 -12.02
C ALA A 324 18.60 12.72 -12.94
N VAL A 325 19.34 11.63 -13.16
CA VAL A 325 18.89 10.48 -13.96
C VAL A 325 17.66 9.83 -13.33
N ALA A 326 17.66 9.58 -12.01
CA ALA A 326 16.52 9.03 -11.30
C ALA A 326 15.30 9.95 -11.38
N SER A 327 15.49 11.27 -11.27
CA SER A 327 14.43 12.27 -11.40
C SER A 327 13.85 12.30 -12.81
N ILE A 328 14.69 12.32 -13.85
CA ILE A 328 14.27 12.32 -15.26
C ILE A 328 13.54 11.02 -15.58
N ALA A 329 14.12 9.87 -15.22
CA ALA A 329 13.51 8.56 -15.44
C ALA A 329 12.15 8.44 -14.74
N THR A 330 12.06 8.90 -13.50
CA THR A 330 10.79 8.93 -12.74
C THR A 330 9.78 9.85 -13.41
N ALA A 331 10.17 11.08 -13.78
CA ALA A 331 9.28 12.04 -14.43
C ALA A 331 8.76 11.53 -15.79
N VAL A 332 9.64 10.96 -16.61
CA VAL A 332 9.25 10.35 -17.90
C VAL A 332 8.31 9.18 -17.69
N ARG A 333 8.60 8.32 -16.70
CA ARG A 333 7.77 7.15 -16.40
C ARG A 333 6.39 7.54 -15.91
N VAL A 334 6.32 8.42 -14.91
CA VAL A 334 5.06 8.96 -14.35
C VAL A 334 4.29 9.71 -15.43
N GLY A 335 4.95 10.53 -16.25
CA GLY A 335 4.30 11.27 -17.34
C GLY A 335 3.80 10.40 -18.50
N ARG A 336 4.29 9.16 -18.63
CA ARG A 336 3.82 8.18 -19.61
C ARG A 336 2.81 7.18 -19.05
N GLN A 337 2.59 7.16 -17.73
CA GLN A 337 1.60 6.28 -17.14
C GLN A 337 0.20 6.74 -17.54
N GLN A 338 -0.58 5.81 -18.10
CA GLN A 338 -2.00 6.00 -18.33
C GLN A 338 -2.75 5.72 -17.03
N ASN A 339 -3.91 6.34 -16.85
CA ASN A 339 -4.80 5.96 -15.75
C ASN A 339 -5.19 4.48 -15.92
N PRO A 340 -5.22 3.68 -14.85
CA PRO A 340 -5.87 2.37 -14.88
C PRO A 340 -7.31 2.52 -15.37
N TYR A 341 -7.79 1.59 -16.20
CA TYR A 341 -9.12 1.63 -16.82
C TYR A 341 -9.43 2.96 -17.55
N PRO A 342 -8.56 3.41 -18.48
CA PRO A 342 -8.56 4.77 -19.01
C PRO A 342 -9.83 5.14 -19.79
N TYR A 343 -10.62 4.14 -20.20
CA TYR A 343 -11.80 4.34 -21.04
C TYR A 343 -13.12 3.79 -20.44
N SER A 344 -13.10 3.23 -19.23
CA SER A 344 -14.31 2.72 -18.54
C SER A 344 -15.42 3.77 -18.40
N TRP A 345 -15.05 5.06 -18.33
CA TRP A 345 -15.98 6.20 -18.37
C TRP A 345 -16.82 6.27 -19.65
N ARG A 346 -16.33 5.71 -20.78
CA ARG A 346 -17.05 5.69 -22.06
C ARG A 346 -18.27 4.79 -21.96
N GLU A 347 -18.11 3.62 -21.35
CA GLU A 347 -19.22 2.69 -21.13
C GLU A 347 -20.29 3.36 -20.27
N ALA A 348 -19.90 3.95 -19.15
CA ALA A 348 -20.81 4.71 -18.28
C ALA A 348 -21.54 5.84 -19.03
N ARG A 349 -20.83 6.58 -19.90
CA ARG A 349 -21.40 7.68 -20.71
C ARG A 349 -22.46 7.20 -21.72
N VAL A 350 -22.41 5.95 -22.15
CA VAL A 350 -23.41 5.36 -23.07
C VAL A 350 -24.55 4.73 -22.27
N LEU A 351 -24.20 3.87 -21.32
CA LEU A 351 -25.16 3.01 -20.62
C LEU A 351 -26.07 3.81 -19.67
N ALA A 352 -25.52 4.72 -18.86
CA ALA A 352 -26.30 5.38 -17.82
C ALA A 352 -27.37 6.35 -18.36
N PRO A 353 -27.07 7.28 -19.30
CA PRO A 353 -28.09 8.17 -19.84
C PRO A 353 -29.19 7.44 -20.65
N ALA A 354 -28.83 6.34 -21.31
CA ALA A 354 -29.80 5.51 -22.02
C ALA A 354 -30.75 4.80 -21.04
N THR A 355 -30.21 4.30 -19.92
CA THR A 355 -31.00 3.67 -18.86
C THR A 355 -31.95 4.67 -18.20
N VAL A 356 -31.46 5.88 -17.85
CA VAL A 356 -32.28 6.97 -17.30
C VAL A 356 -33.47 7.32 -18.20
N ARG A 357 -33.29 7.33 -19.52
CA ARG A 357 -34.37 7.64 -20.47
C ARG A 357 -35.38 6.51 -20.64
N ALA A 358 -34.98 5.27 -20.41
CA ALA A 358 -35.81 4.10 -20.69
C ALA A 358 -36.63 3.63 -19.49
N LEU A 359 -36.18 3.93 -18.26
CA LEU A 359 -36.83 3.47 -17.04
C LEU A 359 -37.94 4.43 -16.57
N PRO A 360 -39.13 3.92 -16.21
CA PRO A 360 -40.12 4.67 -15.43
C PRO A 360 -39.61 5.05 -14.04
N GLN A 361 -39.97 6.24 -13.53
CA GLN A 361 -39.51 6.69 -12.20
C GLN A 361 -40.39 6.20 -11.04
N ASP A 362 -41.56 5.65 -11.32
CA ASP A 362 -42.54 5.16 -10.34
C ASP A 362 -42.29 3.73 -9.87
N ARG A 363 -41.18 3.12 -10.32
CA ARG A 363 -40.77 1.76 -9.99
C ARG A 363 -39.61 1.78 -9.00
N ARG A 364 -39.51 0.72 -8.19
CA ARG A 364 -38.36 0.42 -7.34
C ARG A 364 -37.45 -0.57 -8.06
N TYR A 365 -36.18 -0.23 -8.20
CA TYR A 365 -35.22 -1.03 -8.96
C TYR A 365 -34.18 -1.68 -8.06
N LEU A 366 -33.90 -2.96 -8.32
CA LEU A 366 -32.65 -3.58 -7.91
C LEU A 366 -31.64 -3.43 -9.04
N VAL A 367 -30.48 -2.84 -8.76
CA VAL A 367 -29.34 -2.81 -9.68
C VAL A 367 -28.42 -3.97 -9.33
N ALA A 368 -28.23 -4.87 -10.30
CA ALA A 368 -27.35 -6.03 -10.23
C ALA A 368 -26.32 -5.99 -11.36
N TRP A 369 -25.32 -6.87 -11.29
CA TRP A 369 -24.31 -6.98 -12.34
C TRP A 369 -23.82 -8.41 -12.53
N ASP A 370 -23.62 -8.77 -13.79
CA ASP A 370 -22.91 -9.94 -14.29
C ASP A 370 -21.63 -9.41 -14.98
N ASP A 371 -20.68 -8.99 -14.14
CA ASP A 371 -19.47 -8.27 -14.55
C ASP A 371 -18.22 -8.95 -13.96
N PRO A 372 -17.61 -9.90 -14.69
CA PRO A 372 -16.40 -10.58 -14.24
C PRO A 372 -15.11 -9.76 -14.47
N VAL A 373 -15.21 -8.59 -15.12
CA VAL A 373 -14.06 -7.82 -15.60
C VAL A 373 -13.79 -6.63 -14.70
N TYR A 374 -14.81 -5.80 -14.43
CA TYR A 374 -14.70 -4.52 -13.73
C TYR A 374 -15.14 -4.59 -12.27
N LEU A 375 -15.32 -5.81 -11.72
CA LEU A 375 -15.66 -6.05 -10.32
C LEU A 375 -16.94 -5.31 -9.88
N GLY A 376 -17.88 -5.11 -10.80
CA GLY A 376 -19.13 -4.38 -10.58
C GLY A 376 -19.00 -2.86 -10.70
N GLY A 377 -17.86 -2.32 -11.11
CA GLY A 377 -17.61 -0.88 -11.20
C GLY A 377 -18.68 -0.14 -12.05
N LEU A 378 -19.08 -0.73 -13.17
CA LEU A 378 -20.17 -0.20 -14.00
C LEU A 378 -21.54 -0.28 -13.30
N GLY A 379 -21.81 -1.37 -12.57
CA GLY A 379 -23.02 -1.55 -11.78
C GLY A 379 -23.16 -0.51 -10.65
N PHE A 380 -22.09 -0.30 -9.88
CA PHE A 380 -22.05 0.76 -8.86
C PHE A 380 -22.22 2.15 -9.48
N GLY A 381 -21.54 2.42 -10.60
CA GLY A 381 -21.66 3.68 -11.32
C GLY A 381 -23.09 3.95 -11.80
N LEU A 382 -23.75 2.93 -12.38
CA LEU A 382 -25.13 3.03 -12.84
C LEU A 382 -26.10 3.27 -11.68
N LEU A 383 -25.93 2.56 -10.56
CA LEU A 383 -26.73 2.77 -9.35
C LEU A 383 -26.67 4.23 -8.88
N LEU A 384 -25.45 4.79 -8.78
CA LEU A 384 -25.26 6.18 -8.35
C LEU A 384 -25.82 7.19 -9.36
N ASP A 385 -25.72 6.92 -10.66
CA ASP A 385 -26.26 7.82 -11.67
C ASP A 385 -27.80 7.79 -11.68
N LEU A 386 -28.43 6.62 -11.53
CA LEU A 386 -29.88 6.51 -11.39
C LEU A 386 -30.39 7.21 -10.13
N GLU A 387 -29.75 6.98 -8.97
CA GLU A 387 -30.11 7.68 -7.72
C GLU A 387 -30.01 9.20 -7.89
N ARG A 388 -28.94 9.69 -8.54
CA ARG A 388 -28.75 11.11 -8.85
C ARG A 388 -29.87 11.71 -9.71
N HIS A 389 -30.51 10.90 -10.56
CA HIS A 389 -31.65 11.29 -11.38
C HIS A 389 -33.01 11.04 -10.70
N GLY A 390 -33.02 10.69 -9.41
CA GLY A 390 -34.22 10.57 -8.59
C GLY A 390 -34.95 9.23 -8.67
N PHE A 391 -34.32 8.19 -9.22
CA PHE A 391 -34.89 6.85 -9.22
C PHE A 391 -34.77 6.21 -7.83
N ASP A 392 -35.78 5.42 -7.45
CA ASP A 392 -35.68 4.56 -6.27
C ASP A 392 -34.93 3.27 -6.61
N VAL A 393 -33.63 3.24 -6.31
CA VAL A 393 -32.70 2.16 -6.65
C VAL A 393 -31.97 1.64 -5.43
N GLY A 394 -31.58 0.37 -5.47
CA GLY A 394 -30.63 -0.19 -4.52
C GLY A 394 -29.89 -1.39 -5.08
N ALA A 395 -28.99 -1.96 -4.29
CA ALA A 395 -28.24 -3.17 -4.64
C ALA A 395 -28.57 -4.31 -3.68
N ALA A 396 -28.15 -5.51 -4.06
CA ALA A 396 -28.41 -6.70 -3.28
C ALA A 396 -27.57 -6.72 -1.97
N PRO A 397 -28.00 -7.44 -0.93
CA PRO A 397 -27.44 -7.36 0.42
C PRO A 397 -25.94 -7.68 0.51
N GLN A 398 -25.43 -8.55 -0.37
CA GLN A 398 -23.99 -8.88 -0.40
C GLN A 398 -23.10 -7.67 -0.71
N TYR A 399 -23.66 -6.58 -1.24
CA TYR A 399 -22.95 -5.34 -1.55
C TYR A 399 -23.15 -4.24 -0.51
N GLU A 400 -23.78 -4.53 0.62
CA GLU A 400 -24.08 -3.57 1.70
C GLU A 400 -22.87 -2.73 2.10
N ALA A 401 -21.70 -3.36 2.23
CA ALA A 401 -20.45 -2.68 2.61
C ALA A 401 -20.01 -1.60 1.61
N ALA A 402 -20.44 -1.69 0.34
CA ALA A 402 -20.09 -0.75 -0.71
C ALA A 402 -21.20 0.28 -0.98
N VAL A 403 -22.48 -0.10 -0.86
CA VAL A 403 -23.62 0.80 -1.18
C VAL A 403 -24.22 1.51 0.03
N GLU A 404 -23.81 1.12 1.24
CA GLU A 404 -24.38 1.49 2.54
C GLU A 404 -25.77 0.86 2.81
N PRO A 405 -26.15 0.63 4.08
CA PRO A 405 -27.38 -0.10 4.43
C PRO A 405 -28.67 0.50 3.86
N HIS A 406 -28.73 1.83 3.68
CA HIS A 406 -29.91 2.52 3.16
C HIS A 406 -30.17 2.26 1.67
N ARG A 407 -29.19 1.73 0.93
CA ARG A 407 -29.32 1.35 -0.48
C ARG A 407 -29.46 -0.16 -0.68
N VAL A 408 -29.65 -0.91 0.40
CA VAL A 408 -29.87 -2.37 0.30
C VAL A 408 -31.33 -2.65 -0.02
N ARG A 409 -31.56 -3.45 -1.06
CA ARG A 409 -32.88 -3.94 -1.46
C ARG A 409 -32.94 -5.45 -1.31
N CYS A 410 -33.88 -5.91 -0.50
CA CYS A 410 -34.09 -7.33 -0.22
C CYS A 410 -34.92 -8.00 -1.31
N PRO A 411 -34.83 -9.34 -1.46
CA PRO A 411 -35.75 -10.11 -2.30
C PRO A 411 -37.22 -9.71 -2.06
N GLY A 412 -37.95 -9.40 -3.13
CA GLY A 412 -39.35 -8.92 -3.06
C GLY A 412 -39.54 -7.43 -2.72
N GLY A 413 -38.46 -6.70 -2.40
CA GLY A 413 -38.47 -5.26 -2.07
C GLY A 413 -38.29 -4.31 -3.26
N TYR A 414 -38.41 -4.82 -4.48
CA TYR A 414 -38.21 -4.11 -5.73
C TYR A 414 -39.20 -4.62 -6.78
N ASP A 415 -39.55 -3.77 -7.75
CA ASP A 415 -40.55 -4.04 -8.78
C ASP A 415 -39.89 -4.53 -10.08
N ALA A 416 -38.65 -4.12 -10.34
CA ALA A 416 -37.90 -4.47 -11.55
C ALA A 416 -36.39 -4.67 -11.26
N LEU A 417 -35.73 -5.47 -12.10
CA LEU A 417 -34.31 -5.76 -12.01
C LEU A 417 -33.55 -5.10 -13.17
N VAL A 418 -32.57 -4.25 -12.86
CA VAL A 418 -31.65 -3.63 -13.82
C VAL A 418 -30.31 -4.34 -13.69
N THR A 419 -29.85 -5.01 -14.75
CA THR A 419 -28.59 -5.75 -14.72
C THR A 419 -27.59 -5.22 -15.71
N VAL A 420 -26.41 -4.84 -15.21
CA VAL A 420 -25.23 -4.54 -16.04
C VAL A 420 -24.54 -5.86 -16.39
N VAL A 421 -24.26 -6.10 -17.66
CA VAL A 421 -23.67 -7.35 -18.16
C VAL A 421 -22.43 -7.01 -18.98
N THR A 422 -21.30 -7.65 -18.67
CA THR A 422 -20.02 -7.40 -19.34
C THR A 422 -19.48 -8.69 -19.95
N GLY A 423 -19.14 -8.64 -21.24
CA GLY A 423 -18.64 -9.77 -22.02
C GLY A 423 -19.60 -10.16 -23.16
N PRO A 424 -19.12 -10.28 -24.41
CA PRO A 424 -19.94 -10.71 -25.55
C PRO A 424 -20.76 -11.98 -25.32
N GLN A 425 -20.18 -13.02 -24.69
CA GLN A 425 -20.92 -14.27 -24.45
C GLN A 425 -22.00 -14.08 -23.40
N ALA A 426 -21.70 -13.33 -22.34
CA ALA A 426 -22.70 -12.99 -21.32
C ALA A 426 -23.85 -12.18 -21.93
N ILE A 427 -23.55 -11.16 -22.73
CA ILE A 427 -24.56 -10.34 -23.42
C ILE A 427 -25.43 -11.20 -24.34
N ALA A 428 -24.82 -12.10 -25.13
CA ALA A 428 -25.55 -13.00 -26.01
C ALA A 428 -26.50 -13.92 -25.22
N ALA A 429 -26.04 -14.46 -24.09
CA ALA A 429 -26.87 -15.26 -23.20
C ALA A 429 -28.03 -14.44 -22.61
N TRP A 430 -27.78 -13.20 -22.18
CA TRP A 430 -28.80 -12.31 -21.63
C TRP A 430 -29.84 -11.87 -22.66
N LYS A 431 -29.47 -11.66 -23.93
CA LYS A 431 -30.41 -11.40 -25.04
C LYS A 431 -31.41 -12.55 -25.25
N GLN A 432 -31.08 -13.77 -24.84
CA GLN A 432 -31.94 -14.94 -24.96
C GLN A 432 -32.75 -15.21 -23.68
N ARG A 433 -32.52 -14.47 -22.59
CA ARG A 433 -33.22 -14.71 -21.32
C ARG A 433 -34.68 -14.25 -21.39
N PRO A 434 -35.65 -15.10 -21.03
CA PRO A 434 -37.05 -14.69 -20.94
C PRO A 434 -37.24 -13.48 -20.02
N GLY A 435 -37.99 -12.49 -20.49
CA GLY A 435 -38.29 -11.27 -19.72
C GLY A 435 -37.14 -10.26 -19.62
N ALA A 436 -35.95 -10.54 -20.17
CA ALA A 436 -34.85 -9.57 -20.22
C ALA A 436 -34.96 -8.68 -21.46
N GLN A 437 -35.15 -7.39 -21.25
CA GLN A 437 -35.16 -6.37 -22.28
C GLN A 437 -33.81 -5.65 -22.33
N LEU A 438 -33.18 -5.61 -23.51
CA LEU A 438 -31.98 -4.81 -23.72
C LEU A 438 -32.34 -3.32 -23.75
N ILE A 439 -31.67 -2.51 -22.93
CA ILE A 439 -31.86 -1.05 -22.85
C ILE A 439 -30.75 -0.30 -23.58
N ALA A 440 -29.51 -0.70 -23.34
CA ALA A 440 -28.33 -0.08 -23.90
C ALA A 440 -27.20 -1.10 -24.05
N GLU A 441 -26.39 -0.94 -25.08
CA GLU A 441 -25.21 -1.76 -25.33
C GLU A 441 -24.09 -0.87 -25.86
N VAL A 442 -22.88 -1.14 -25.43
CA VAL A 442 -21.67 -0.45 -25.86
C VAL A 442 -20.63 -1.50 -26.24
N GLY A 443 -20.10 -1.38 -27.45
CA GLY A 443 -19.02 -2.25 -27.92
C GLY A 443 -17.65 -1.81 -27.41
N ALA A 444 -16.65 -2.59 -27.80
CA ALA A 444 -15.25 -2.24 -27.59
C ALA A 444 -14.87 -0.93 -28.28
N ARG A 445 -13.69 -0.41 -27.95
CA ARG A 445 -13.22 0.87 -28.45
C ARG A 445 -13.21 0.92 -29.99
N PRO A 446 -13.71 2.01 -30.62
CA PRO A 446 -13.59 2.16 -32.06
C PRO A 446 -12.14 1.99 -32.52
N GLY A 447 -11.93 1.10 -33.50
CA GLY A 447 -10.62 0.76 -34.03
C GLY A 447 -9.87 -0.34 -33.26
N PHE A 448 -10.42 -0.88 -32.18
CA PHE A 448 -9.91 -2.07 -31.51
C PHE A 448 -10.70 -3.31 -31.96
N ASP A 449 -9.99 -4.32 -32.44
CA ASP A 449 -10.59 -5.61 -32.82
C ASP A 449 -10.61 -6.54 -31.61
N TYR A 450 -11.74 -6.54 -30.90
CA TYR A 450 -11.94 -7.35 -29.72
C TYR A 450 -11.91 -8.84 -30.05
N ASP A 451 -12.61 -9.27 -31.11
CA ASP A 451 -12.76 -10.67 -31.45
C ASP A 451 -11.42 -11.28 -31.88
N GLN A 452 -10.64 -10.58 -32.70
CA GLN A 452 -9.30 -11.01 -33.08
C GLN A 452 -8.37 -11.12 -31.87
N THR A 453 -8.41 -10.14 -30.96
CA THR A 453 -7.54 -10.14 -29.78
C THR A 453 -7.94 -11.24 -28.79
N PHE A 454 -9.24 -11.47 -28.63
CA PHE A 454 -9.79 -12.52 -27.77
C PHE A 454 -9.39 -13.91 -28.27
N GLU A 455 -9.47 -14.12 -29.58
CA GLU A 455 -9.06 -15.37 -30.21
C GLU A 455 -7.55 -15.60 -30.10
N ALA A 456 -6.75 -14.55 -30.30
CA ALA A 456 -5.30 -14.63 -30.09
C ALA A 456 -4.95 -14.99 -28.63
N LEU A 457 -5.69 -14.47 -27.65
CA LEU A 457 -5.51 -14.83 -26.24
C LEU A 457 -5.84 -16.31 -26.00
N ARG A 458 -6.95 -16.79 -26.58
CA ARG A 458 -7.37 -18.20 -26.48
C ARG A 458 -6.30 -19.13 -27.03
N GLU A 459 -5.79 -18.85 -28.23
CA GLU A 459 -4.72 -19.63 -28.84
C GLU A 459 -3.43 -19.67 -27.99
N GLU A 460 -3.04 -18.53 -27.41
CA GLU A 460 -1.85 -18.47 -26.54
C GLU A 460 -2.03 -19.28 -25.25
N LEU A 461 -3.23 -19.25 -24.65
CA LEU A 461 -3.54 -20.08 -23.50
C LEU A 461 -3.54 -21.57 -23.86
N GLU A 462 -4.06 -21.94 -25.03
CA GLU A 462 -4.04 -23.31 -25.52
C GLU A 462 -2.62 -23.82 -25.79
N ARG A 463 -1.75 -22.98 -26.39
CA ARG A 463 -0.32 -23.30 -26.56
C ARG A 463 0.38 -23.52 -25.21
N ALA A 464 -0.06 -22.83 -24.17
CA ALA A 464 0.42 -23.00 -22.80
C ALA A 464 -0.23 -24.20 -22.07
N GLY A 465 -1.03 -25.01 -22.75
CA GLY A 465 -1.70 -26.19 -22.17
C GLY A 465 -2.92 -25.87 -21.30
N THR A 466 -3.45 -24.64 -21.39
CA THR A 466 -4.63 -24.20 -20.65
C THR A 466 -5.80 -23.99 -21.61
N THR A 467 -6.71 -24.98 -21.68
CA THR A 467 -7.93 -24.87 -22.50
C THR A 467 -9.07 -24.31 -21.65
N ARG A 468 -9.77 -23.30 -22.18
CA ARG A 468 -10.97 -22.71 -21.57
C ARG A 468 -12.03 -22.49 -22.65
N THR A 469 -13.29 -22.67 -22.32
CA THR A 469 -14.38 -22.21 -23.20
C THR A 469 -14.37 -20.68 -23.30
N PRO A 470 -14.95 -20.08 -24.36
CA PRO A 470 -15.06 -18.62 -24.46
C PRO A 470 -15.69 -17.98 -23.22
N GLU A 471 -16.78 -18.56 -22.72
CA GLU A 471 -17.47 -18.09 -21.51
C GLU A 471 -16.57 -18.19 -20.26
N GLN A 472 -15.83 -19.30 -20.10
CA GLN A 472 -14.88 -19.46 -18.98
C GLN A 472 -13.72 -18.45 -19.08
N LEU A 473 -13.25 -18.17 -20.29
CA LEU A 473 -12.19 -17.20 -20.52
C LEU A 473 -12.66 -15.78 -20.18
N GLU A 474 -13.82 -15.34 -20.67
CA GLU A 474 -14.43 -14.05 -20.32
C GLU A 474 -14.59 -13.90 -18.80
N ARG A 475 -15.17 -14.91 -18.14
CA ARG A 475 -15.34 -14.90 -16.68
C ARG A 475 -14.03 -14.88 -15.87
N SER A 476 -12.91 -15.18 -16.51
CA SER A 476 -11.61 -15.24 -15.86
C SER A 476 -10.61 -14.19 -16.36
N LEU A 477 -11.04 -13.25 -17.23
CA LEU A 477 -10.17 -12.22 -17.82
C LEU A 477 -9.37 -11.44 -16.77
N SER A 478 -10.04 -10.96 -15.72
CA SER A 478 -9.40 -10.25 -14.61
C SER A 478 -8.33 -11.12 -13.91
N GLY A 479 -8.64 -12.39 -13.66
CA GLY A 479 -7.70 -13.37 -13.12
C GLY A 479 -6.52 -13.67 -14.05
N VAL A 480 -6.74 -13.66 -15.37
CA VAL A 480 -5.68 -13.86 -16.38
C VAL A 480 -4.70 -12.68 -16.39
N VAL A 481 -5.20 -11.45 -16.30
CA VAL A 481 -4.37 -10.24 -16.21
C VAL A 481 -3.49 -10.28 -14.95
N LEU A 482 -4.08 -10.67 -13.82
CA LEU A 482 -3.42 -10.61 -12.51
C LEU A 482 -2.51 -11.81 -12.21
N ASN A 483 -2.60 -12.92 -12.93
CA ASN A 483 -1.81 -14.11 -12.64
C ASN A 483 -0.36 -13.98 -13.18
N PRO A 484 0.66 -13.88 -12.30
CA PRO A 484 2.05 -13.73 -12.74
C PRO A 484 2.61 -14.99 -13.41
N ALA A 485 1.98 -16.15 -13.24
CA ALA A 485 2.38 -17.39 -13.90
C ALA A 485 2.07 -17.39 -15.40
N ASN A 486 1.17 -16.52 -15.86
CA ASN A 486 0.88 -16.38 -17.28
C ASN A 486 2.06 -15.75 -18.03
N SER A 487 2.22 -16.12 -19.30
CA SER A 487 3.28 -15.56 -20.15
C SER A 487 3.09 -14.04 -20.33
N PRO A 488 4.17 -13.28 -20.61
CA PRO A 488 4.05 -11.85 -20.92
C PRO A 488 3.04 -11.57 -22.03
N ARG A 489 2.98 -12.43 -23.06
CA ARG A 489 2.06 -12.31 -24.18
C ARG A 489 0.59 -12.53 -23.78
N VAL A 490 0.31 -13.56 -22.98
CA VAL A 490 -1.04 -13.81 -22.43
C VAL A 490 -1.52 -12.61 -21.62
N ARG A 491 -0.66 -12.06 -20.76
CA ARG A 491 -1.01 -10.87 -19.97
C ARG A 491 -1.20 -9.63 -20.84
N GLU A 492 -0.38 -9.43 -21.87
CA GLU A 492 -0.50 -8.32 -22.82
C GLU A 492 -1.85 -8.35 -23.54
N LEU A 493 -2.22 -9.51 -24.10
CA LEU A 493 -3.49 -9.68 -24.82
C LEU A 493 -4.69 -9.51 -23.88
N ALA A 494 -4.66 -10.13 -22.70
CA ALA A 494 -5.71 -9.98 -21.71
C ALA A 494 -5.85 -8.51 -21.24
N SER A 495 -4.74 -7.81 -21.01
CA SER A 495 -4.77 -6.40 -20.64
C SER A 495 -5.32 -5.55 -21.79
N ALA A 496 -4.96 -5.84 -23.03
CA ALA A 496 -5.47 -5.11 -24.20
C ALA A 496 -6.99 -5.21 -24.33
N LEU A 497 -7.59 -6.37 -24.03
CA LEU A 497 -9.05 -6.53 -23.99
C LEU A 497 -9.69 -5.65 -22.92
N VAL A 498 -9.17 -5.70 -21.69
CA VAL A 498 -9.70 -4.92 -20.55
C VAL A 498 -9.52 -3.42 -20.75
N ASP A 499 -8.35 -3.00 -21.26
CA ASP A 499 -7.97 -1.61 -21.47
C ASP A 499 -8.64 -0.97 -22.68
N ASN A 500 -9.29 -1.73 -23.57
CA ASN A 500 -10.02 -1.18 -24.73
C ASN A 500 -11.54 -1.39 -24.64
N ASP A 501 -12.03 -1.51 -23.41
CA ASP A 501 -13.43 -1.72 -23.02
C ASP A 501 -13.98 -3.06 -23.51
N VAL A 502 -14.27 -3.93 -22.56
CA VAL A 502 -14.97 -5.17 -22.84
C VAL A 502 -16.43 -4.82 -23.15
N PRO A 503 -17.03 -5.31 -24.24
CA PRO A 503 -18.43 -4.99 -24.56
C PRO A 503 -19.36 -5.20 -23.37
N SER A 504 -20.19 -4.19 -23.10
CA SER A 504 -21.06 -4.13 -21.93
C SER A 504 -22.48 -3.70 -22.31
N ALA A 505 -23.48 -4.15 -21.56
CA ALA A 505 -24.89 -3.84 -21.81
C ALA A 505 -25.68 -3.69 -20.51
N VAL A 506 -26.83 -3.03 -20.60
CA VAL A 506 -27.83 -2.96 -19.52
C VAL A 506 -29.09 -3.66 -19.98
N PHE A 507 -29.56 -4.59 -19.16
CA PHE A 507 -30.82 -5.30 -19.32
C PHE A 507 -31.79 -4.93 -18.20
N VAL A 508 -33.08 -4.97 -18.50
CA VAL A 508 -34.16 -4.76 -17.54
C VAL A 508 -35.11 -5.94 -17.57
N GLN A 509 -35.53 -6.40 -16.40
CA GLN A 509 -36.63 -7.36 -16.24
C GLN A 509 -37.73 -6.70 -15.40
N ASP A 510 -38.87 -6.41 -16.05
CA ASP A 510 -40.08 -5.82 -15.45
C ASP A 510 -41.32 -6.66 -15.88
N PRO A 511 -42.00 -7.37 -14.96
CA PRO A 511 -41.73 -7.40 -13.53
C PRO A 511 -40.42 -8.13 -13.21
N ALA A 512 -39.87 -7.82 -12.03
CA ALA A 512 -38.74 -8.56 -11.48
C ALA A 512 -39.03 -10.07 -11.48
N PRO A 513 -38.04 -10.92 -11.82
CA PRO A 513 -38.19 -12.37 -11.69
C PRO A 513 -38.45 -12.74 -10.22
N GLU A 514 -39.22 -13.81 -10.00
CA GLU A 514 -39.39 -14.34 -8.65
C GLU A 514 -38.02 -14.62 -8.03
N PRO A 515 -37.75 -14.11 -6.81
CA PRO A 515 -36.47 -14.34 -6.18
C PRO A 515 -36.30 -15.83 -5.94
N ALA A 516 -35.13 -16.36 -6.31
CA ALA A 516 -34.75 -17.71 -5.94
C ALA A 516 -34.82 -17.87 -4.41
N PRO A 517 -35.16 -19.06 -3.88
CA PRO A 517 -35.12 -19.29 -2.44
C PRO A 517 -33.73 -18.97 -1.90
N VAL A 518 -33.62 -17.92 -1.08
CA VAL A 518 -32.34 -17.54 -0.46
C VAL A 518 -32.25 -18.22 0.89
N ASP A 519 -31.15 -18.91 1.15
CA ASP A 519 -30.85 -19.41 2.50
C ASP A 519 -30.85 -18.23 3.49
N PRO A 520 -31.63 -18.27 4.59
CA PRO A 520 -31.65 -17.22 5.60
C PRO A 520 -30.25 -16.83 6.11
N GLY A 521 -29.29 -17.76 6.08
CA GLY A 521 -27.89 -17.52 6.44
C GLY A 521 -27.14 -16.56 5.50
N VAL A 522 -27.62 -16.41 4.26
CA VAL A 522 -27.03 -15.58 3.19
C VAL A 522 -27.70 -14.21 3.08
N LEU A 523 -28.89 -14.03 3.66
CA LEU A 523 -29.51 -12.71 3.79
C LEU A 523 -28.66 -11.84 4.71
N GLY A 524 -28.23 -10.68 4.22
CA GLY A 524 -27.57 -9.66 5.05
C GLY A 524 -28.45 -9.23 6.22
N GLU A 525 -27.85 -8.74 7.30
CA GLU A 525 -28.58 -8.19 8.45
C GLU A 525 -29.73 -7.22 8.07
N PRO A 526 -29.59 -6.33 7.05
CA PRO A 526 -30.67 -5.41 6.66
C PRO A 526 -31.97 -6.13 6.26
N CYS A 527 -31.84 -7.30 5.63
CA CYS A 527 -32.99 -8.10 5.20
C CYS A 527 -33.56 -8.99 6.30
N ARG A 528 -32.82 -9.21 7.38
CA ARG A 528 -33.32 -9.88 8.58
C ARG A 528 -34.01 -8.91 9.55
N ARG A 529 -33.69 -7.61 9.48
CA ARG A 529 -34.25 -6.55 10.33
C ARG A 529 -35.44 -5.82 9.71
N SER A 530 -35.71 -6.01 8.42
CA SER A 530 -36.92 -5.46 7.79
C SER A 530 -38.14 -6.28 8.25
N PRO A 531 -39.17 -5.64 8.83
CA PRO A 531 -40.35 -6.33 9.35
C PRO A 531 -41.17 -7.05 8.29
#